data_AF-A0A9C8ZEZ6-F1
#
_entry.id   AF-A0A9C8ZEZ6-F1
#
_cell.length_a   1.000
_cell.length_b   1.000
_cell.length_c   1.000
_cell.angle_alpha   90.00
_cell.angle_beta   90.00
_cell.angle_gamma   90.00
#
_symmetry.space_group_name_H-M   'P 1'
#
loop_
_entity.id
_entity.type
_entity.pdbx_description
1 polymer ?
#
loop_
_entity_poly.entity_id
_entity_poly.type
_entity_poly.pdbx_seq_one_letter_code
_entity_poly.pdbx_strand_id
1 'polypeptide(L)' 'MLQETIAALATPPGRGGVGIIRVSGPLAGDIARHMLGGLPAPRRAEYL' A
#
# COMPACT_ATOMS: atom_id res chain seq x y z
N MET A 1 13.59 -6.30 -18.08
CA MET A 1 12.28 -5.62 -18.17
C MET A 1 12.05 -4.91 -16.85
N LEU A 2 11.69 -3.62 -16.86
CA LEU A 2 11.31 -2.91 -15.64
C LEU A 2 9.95 -3.43 -15.19
N GLN A 3 9.84 -3.88 -13.94
CA GLN A 3 8.58 -4.36 -13.40
C GLN A 3 7.72 -3.18 -12.98
N GLU A 4 6.49 -3.12 -13.50
CA GLU A 4 5.53 -2.07 -13.18
C GLU A 4 5.07 -2.15 -11.72
N THR A 5 4.54 -1.04 -11.20
CA THR A 5 3.91 -1.02 -9.88
C THR A 5 2.43 -1.35 -10.00
N ILE A 6 1.97 -2.32 -9.23
CA ILE A 6 0.58 -2.79 -9.22
C ILE A 6 -0.10 -2.49 -7.89
N ALA A 7 -1.43 -2.38 -7.91
CA ALA A 7 -2.27 -2.26 -6.73
C ALA A 7 -3.51 -3.15 -6.84
N ALA A 8 -3.98 -3.71 -5.72
CA ALA A 8 -5.18 -4.54 -5.68
C ALA A 8 -5.83 -4.55 -4.29
N LEU A 9 -7.13 -4.86 -4.24
CA LEU A 9 -7.82 -5.29 -3.02
C LEU A 9 -7.15 -6.56 -2.50
N ALA A 10 -6.65 -6.51 -1.27
CA ALA A 10 -6.05 -7.66 -0.58
C ALA A 10 -7.04 -8.36 0.36
N THR A 11 -8.23 -7.80 0.54
CA THR A 11 -9.34 -8.34 1.34
C THR A 11 -10.59 -8.49 0.48
N PRO A 12 -11.53 -9.41 0.81
CA PRO A 12 -12.79 -9.55 0.09
C PRO A 12 -13.62 -8.26 0.08
N PRO A 13 -14.45 -8.02 -0.96
CA PRO A 13 -15.39 -6.92 -0.99
C PRO A 13 -16.55 -7.16 0.00
N GLY A 14 -17.14 -6.08 0.52
CA GLY A 14 -18.32 -6.15 1.40
C GLY A 14 -18.11 -5.42 2.72
N ARG A 15 -18.91 -5.77 3.72
CA ARG A 15 -18.87 -5.15 5.05
C ARG A 15 -17.85 -5.86 5.93
N GLY A 16 -16.91 -5.10 6.50
CA GLY A 16 -15.90 -5.57 7.45
C GLY A 16 -15.33 -4.41 8.26
N GLY A 17 -14.63 -4.71 9.36
CA GLY A 17 -14.02 -3.69 10.22
C GLY A 17 -12.79 -3.00 9.60
N VAL A 18 -12.12 -3.68 8.66
CA VAL A 18 -10.92 -3.18 7.96
C VAL A 18 -10.94 -3.68 6.51
N GLY A 19 -10.53 -2.82 5.57
CA GLY A 19 -10.19 -3.20 4.20
C GLY A 19 -8.72 -2.91 3.90
N ILE A 20 -8.07 -3.76 3.11
CA ILE A 20 -6.63 -3.63 2.80
C ILE A 20 -6.45 -3.49 1.29
N ILE A 21 -5.71 -2.46 0.87
CA ILE A 21 -5.16 -2.33 -0.47
C ILE A 21 -3.66 -2.67 -0.40
N ARG A 22 -3.21 -3.60 -1.25
CA ARG A 22 -1.78 -3.91 -1.38
C ARG A 22 -1.23 -3.23 -2.62
N VAL A 23 -0.13 -2.52 -2.46
CA VAL A 23 0.65 -1.91 -3.54
C VAL A 23 2.03 -2.59 -3.60
N SER A 24 2.51 -2.95 -4.79
CA SER A 24 3.79 -3.64 -4.97
C SER A 24 4.50 -3.17 -6.24
N GLY A 25 5.80 -2.92 -6.13
CA GLY A 25 6.65 -2.50 -7.25
C GLY A 25 7.54 -1.30 -6.90
N PRO A 26 8.34 -0.83 -7.86
CA PRO A 26 9.36 0.20 -7.63
C PRO A 26 8.80 1.54 -7.13
N LEU A 27 7.54 1.87 -7.43
CA LEU A 27 6.91 3.14 -7.03
C LEU A 27 6.09 3.03 -5.74
N ALA A 28 6.05 1.87 -5.07
CA ALA A 28 5.22 1.68 -3.87
C ALA A 28 5.57 2.68 -2.74
N GLY A 29 6.85 2.97 -2.56
CA GLY A 29 7.31 3.96 -1.59
C GLY A 29 6.88 5.39 -1.93
N ASP A 30 6.93 5.76 -3.21
CA ASP A 30 6.50 7.09 -3.66
C ASP A 30 4.98 7.25 -3.54
N ILE A 31 4.21 6.22 -3.87
CA ILE A 31 2.75 6.20 -3.65
C ILE A 31 2.44 6.43 -2.17
N ALA A 32 3.13 5.71 -1.25
CA ALA A 32 2.92 5.88 0.19
C ALA A 32 3.20 7.32 0.64
N ARG A 33 4.31 7.93 0.20
CA ARG A 33 4.63 9.33 0.52
C ARG A 33 3.58 10.32 0.02
N HIS A 34 3.05 10.12 -1.20
CA HIS A 34 2.04 11.02 -1.77
C HIS A 34 0.66 10.84 -1.13
N MET A 35 0.27 9.62 -0.78
CA MET A 35 -1.06 9.33 -0.21
C MET A 35 -1.13 9.48 1.30
N LEU A 36 -0.06 9.14 2.02
CA LEU A 36 -0.01 9.04 3.48
C LEU A 36 0.96 10.06 4.12
N GLY A 37 1.68 10.85 3.33
CA GLY A 37 2.68 11.80 3.84
C GLY A 37 3.98 11.16 4.34
N GLY A 38 4.09 9.83 4.33
CA GLY A 38 5.27 9.11 4.81
C GLY A 38 5.37 7.67 4.31
N LEU A 39 6.54 7.07 4.49
CA LEU A 39 6.78 5.64 4.26
C LEU A 39 7.34 5.05 5.57
N PRO A 40 6.60 4.17 6.27
CA PRO A 40 7.09 3.58 7.50
C PRO A 40 8.34 2.72 7.27
N ALA A 41 9.13 2.53 8.32
CA ALA A 41 10.26 1.60 8.28
C ALA A 41 9.78 0.18 7.89
N PRO A 42 10.60 -0.63 7.19
CA PRO A 42 10.21 -1.97 6.79
C PRO A 42 9.68 -2.81 7.97
N ARG A 43 8.53 -3.47 7.77
CA ARG A 43 7.85 -4.32 8.77
C ARG A 43 7.32 -3.58 10.01
N ARG A 44 7.13 -2.25 9.93
CA ARG A 44 6.48 -1.43 10.97
C ARG A 44 5.13 -0.93 10.49
N ALA A 45 4.14 -0.97 11.38
CA ALA A 45 2.84 -0.32 11.16
C ALA A 45 2.85 1.06 11.82
N GLU A 46 2.30 2.06 11.12
CA GLU A 46 2.19 3.44 11.61
C GLU A 46 0.80 4.00 11.25
N TYR A 47 0.34 4.97 12.03
CA TYR A 47 -0.84 5.77 11.74
C TYR A 47 -0.35 7.12 11.18
N LEU A 48 -0.58 7.34 9.89
CA LEU A 48 -0.04 8.42 9.08
C LEU A 48 -1.17 9.24 8.44
#